data_AF-Q06W38-F1
#
_entry.id   AF-Q06W38-F1
#
_cell.length_a   1.000
_cell.length_b   1.000
_cell.length_c   1.000
_cell.angle_alpha   90.00
_cell.angle_beta   90.00
_cell.angle_gamma   90.00
#
_symmetry.space_group_name_H-M   'P 1'
#
loop_
_entity.id
_entity.type
_entity.pdbx_description
1 polymer ?
#
loop_
_entity_poly.entity_id
_entity_poly.type
_entity_poly.pdbx_seq_one_letter_code
_entity_poly.pdbx_strand_id
1 'polypeptide(L)'
;LQEEDLKKVMRRMQEEMDRGLRLETHKEATVKMLPTYVRSTPEGSEVGDFLSLDLGGTNFRVMLVKVGEGEAGQWSVKTKHQMYSIPEDAMTGTAEMLLT
;
A
#
# COMPACT_ATOMS: atom_id res chain seq x y z
N LEU A 1 -19.45 -20.36 9.04
CA LEU A 1 -20.10 -19.77 7.85
C LEU A 1 -20.33 -20.89 6.87
N GLN A 2 -21.56 -21.07 6.42
CA GLN A 2 -21.86 -22.00 5.34
C GLN A 2 -21.61 -21.33 3.98
N GLU A 3 -21.57 -22.11 2.91
CA GLU A 3 -21.37 -21.58 1.54
C GLU A 3 -22.39 -20.48 1.20
N GLU A 4 -23.64 -20.66 1.65
CA GLU A 4 -24.69 -19.65 1.46
C GLU A 4 -24.37 -18.32 2.16
N ASP A 5 -23.72 -18.34 3.32
CA ASP A 5 -23.35 -17.13 4.04
C ASP A 5 -22.24 -16.39 3.30
N LEU A 6 -21.26 -17.13 2.76
CA LEU A 6 -20.19 -16.55 1.95
C LEU A 6 -20.74 -15.88 0.68
N LYS A 7 -21.70 -16.52 -0.01
CA LYS A 7 -22.38 -15.93 -1.18
C LYS A 7 -23.12 -14.64 -0.81
N LYS A 8 -23.79 -14.60 0.34
CA LYS A 8 -24.46 -13.38 0.85
C LYS A 8 -23.44 -12.27 1.11
N VAL A 9 -22.28 -12.57 1.71
CA VAL A 9 -21.20 -11.61 1.97
C VAL A 9 -20.61 -11.09 0.66
N MET A 10 -20.29 -11.97 -0.30
CA MET A 10 -19.76 -11.58 -1.61
C MET A 10 -20.70 -10.62 -2.34
N ARG A 11 -22.00 -10.91 -2.38
CA ARG A 11 -22.99 -10.04 -3.01
C ARG A 11 -23.01 -8.65 -2.37
N ARG A 12 -23.07 -8.58 -1.03
CA ARG A 12 -23.07 -7.31 -0.29
C ARG A 12 -21.79 -6.51 -0.54
N MET A 13 -20.64 -7.18 -0.59
CA MET A 13 -19.36 -6.54 -0.90
C MET A 13 -19.37 -5.95 -2.30
N GLN A 14 -19.87 -6.69 -3.30
CA GLN A 14 -20.00 -6.19 -4.67
C GLN A 14 -20.91 -4.97 -4.76
N GLU A 15 -22.06 -5.02 -4.10
CA GLU A 15 -23.01 -3.89 -4.04
C GLU A 15 -22.36 -2.64 -3.44
N GLU A 16 -21.60 -2.77 -2.34
CA GLU A 16 -20.91 -1.63 -1.73
C GLU A 16 -19.74 -1.12 -2.58
N MET A 17 -19.02 -1.99 -3.30
CA MET A 17 -17.99 -1.56 -4.25
C MET A 17 -18.60 -0.75 -5.40
N ASP A 18 -19.71 -1.21 -5.97
CA ASP A 18 -20.41 -0.49 -7.05
C ASP A 18 -20.92 0.88 -6.56
N ARG A 19 -21.42 0.95 -5.32
CA ARG A 19 -21.80 2.22 -4.68
C ARG A 19 -20.60 3.14 -4.44
N GLY A 20 -19.45 2.57 -4.06
CA GLY A 20 -18.20 3.32 -3.86
C GLY A 20 -17.67 3.95 -5.15
N LEU A 21 -17.85 3.30 -6.30
CA LEU A 21 -17.38 3.79 -7.60
C LEU A 21 -18.30 4.84 -8.25
N ARG A 22 -19.58 4.90 -7.86
CA ARG A 22 -20.57 5.83 -8.42
C ARG A 22 -20.49 7.21 -7.77
N LEU A 23 -20.50 8.27 -8.58
CA LEU A 23 -20.41 9.65 -8.13
C LEU A 23 -21.53 10.01 -7.13
N GLU A 24 -22.75 9.54 -7.40
CA GLU A 24 -23.94 9.87 -6.61
C GLU A 24 -23.92 9.24 -5.21
N THR A 25 -23.35 8.05 -5.09
CA THR A 25 -23.38 7.26 -3.84
C THR A 25 -22.05 7.25 -3.08
N HIS A 26 -20.94 7.67 -3.69
CA HIS A 26 -19.58 7.62 -3.11
C HIS A 26 -19.49 8.25 -1.70
N LYS A 27 -20.14 9.41 -1.50
CA LYS A 27 -20.10 10.13 -0.22
C LYS A 27 -20.64 9.27 0.93
N GLU A 28 -21.65 8.45 0.68
CA GLU A 28 -22.35 7.63 1.68
C GLU A 28 -21.96 6.14 1.63
N ALA A 29 -21.25 5.70 0.58
CA ALA A 29 -20.82 4.31 0.46
C ALA A 29 -19.89 3.90 1.61
N THR A 30 -20.05 2.67 2.09
CA THR A 30 -19.21 2.11 3.15
C THR A 30 -17.81 1.80 2.64
N VAL A 31 -17.74 1.24 1.42
CA VAL A 31 -16.48 0.98 0.71
C VAL A 31 -16.22 2.17 -0.21
N LYS A 32 -15.19 2.96 0.06
CA LYS A 32 -14.96 4.22 -0.65
C LYS A 32 -14.42 4.07 -2.07
N MET A 33 -13.78 2.96 -2.41
CA MET A 33 -13.20 2.75 -3.75
C MET A 33 -12.34 3.95 -4.22
N LEU A 34 -11.48 4.44 -3.34
CA LEU A 34 -10.64 5.62 -3.61
C LEU A 34 -9.68 5.36 -4.79
N PRO A 35 -9.48 6.32 -5.71
CA PRO A 35 -8.48 6.20 -6.75
C PRO A 35 -7.07 5.99 -6.16
N THR A 36 -6.34 5.01 -6.70
CA THR A 36 -4.96 4.72 -6.27
C THR A 36 -3.93 5.66 -6.89
N TYR A 37 -4.33 6.43 -7.92
CA TYR A 37 -3.46 7.25 -8.77
C TYR A 37 -2.35 6.47 -9.50
N VAL A 38 -2.38 5.13 -9.46
CA VAL A 38 -1.52 4.25 -10.26
C VAL A 38 -2.12 4.17 -11.67
N ARG A 39 -1.39 4.69 -12.67
CA ARG A 39 -1.87 4.77 -14.06
C ARG A 39 -1.43 3.60 -14.95
N SER A 40 -0.46 2.82 -14.49
CA SER A 40 0.03 1.61 -15.16
C SER A 40 0.60 0.65 -14.12
N THR A 41 0.52 -0.64 -14.40
CA THR A 41 1.19 -1.67 -13.59
C THR A 41 2.63 -1.87 -14.09
N PRO A 42 3.54 -2.36 -13.24
CA PRO A 42 4.89 -2.69 -13.67
C PRO A 42 4.91 -3.65 -14.86
N GLU A 43 5.83 -3.43 -15.78
CA GLU A 43 6.02 -4.25 -17.00
C GLU A 43 7.20 -5.21 -16.91
N GLY A 44 8.05 -5.08 -15.88
CA GLY A 44 9.19 -5.96 -15.62
C GLY A 44 10.49 -5.52 -16.31
N SER A 45 10.45 -4.44 -17.08
CA SER A 45 11.63 -3.78 -17.70
C SER A 45 12.19 -2.63 -16.86
N GLU A 46 11.64 -2.38 -15.67
CA GLU A 46 12.12 -1.31 -14.80
C GLU A 46 13.58 -1.56 -14.38
N VAL A 47 14.37 -0.49 -14.37
CA VAL A 47 15.77 -0.51 -13.91
C VAL A 47 16.01 0.72 -13.07
N GLY A 48 16.64 0.55 -11.90
CA GLY A 48 17.03 1.65 -11.04
C GLY A 48 17.14 1.28 -9.58
N ASP A 49 17.64 2.24 -8.81
CA ASP A 49 17.67 2.21 -7.35
C ASP A 49 16.49 3.05 -6.82
N PHE A 50 15.59 2.42 -6.07
CA PHE A 50 14.39 3.03 -5.51
C PHE A 50 14.46 3.02 -3.99
N LEU A 51 14.02 4.10 -3.36
CA LEU A 51 13.82 4.16 -1.92
C LEU A 51 12.34 4.02 -1.59
N SER A 52 12.01 3.22 -0.60
CA SER A 52 10.67 3.13 -0.03
C SER A 52 10.71 3.36 1.47
N LEU A 53 9.73 4.09 1.97
CA LEU A 53 9.46 4.28 3.39
C LEU A 53 8.14 3.61 3.74
N ASP A 54 8.15 2.77 4.78
CA ASP A 54 6.98 2.08 5.31
C ASP A 54 6.80 2.50 6.76
N LEU A 55 5.78 3.33 7.01
CA LEU A 55 5.49 3.91 8.31
C LEU A 55 4.39 3.10 9.00
N GLY A 56 4.78 2.30 9.99
CA GLY A 56 3.85 1.60 10.87
C GLY A 56 3.48 2.43 12.10
N GLY A 57 2.75 1.82 13.03
CA GLY A 57 2.32 2.51 14.25
C GLY A 57 3.44 2.76 15.26
N THR A 58 4.40 1.84 15.40
CA THR A 58 5.47 1.89 16.42
C THR A 58 6.88 1.87 15.83
N ASN A 59 6.99 1.52 14.55
CA ASN A 59 8.26 1.43 13.84
C ASN A 59 8.05 1.93 12.41
N PHE A 60 9.12 2.41 11.79
CA PHE A 60 9.18 2.61 10.36
C PHE A 60 10.35 1.84 9.76
N ARG A 61 10.24 1.54 8.47
CA ARG A 61 11.26 0.82 7.71
C ARG A 61 11.67 1.64 6.49
N VAL A 62 12.98 1.82 6.34
CA VAL A 62 13.58 2.37 5.12
C VAL A 62 14.11 1.21 4.29
N MET A 63 13.76 1.14 3.00
CA MET A 63 14.28 0.12 2.09
C MET A 63 14.90 0.75 0.85
N LEU A 64 16.05 0.21 0.44
CA LEU A 64 16.66 0.42 -0.87
C LEU A 64 16.36 -0.81 -1.74
N VAL A 65 15.60 -0.61 -2.81
CA VAL A 65 15.22 -1.62 -3.80
C VAL A 65 16.01 -1.36 -5.07
N LYS A 66 16.89 -2.28 -5.44
CA LYS A 66 17.64 -2.24 -6.69
C LYS A 66 16.96 -3.17 -7.68
N VAL A 67 16.44 -2.62 -8.78
CA VAL A 67 15.76 -3.35 -9.85
C VAL A 67 16.64 -3.29 -11.10
N GLY A 68 16.87 -4.43 -11.76
CA GLY A 68 17.62 -4.50 -13.01
C GLY A 68 18.57 -5.69 -13.11
N GLU A 69 19.59 -5.60 -13.96
CA GLU A 69 20.54 -6.69 -14.21
C GLU A 69 21.34 -7.05 -12.95
N GLY A 70 21.14 -8.29 -12.48
CA GLY A 70 21.92 -8.94 -11.44
C GLY A 70 23.24 -9.51 -11.98
N GLU A 71 23.91 -10.29 -11.14
CA GLU A 71 25.11 -11.01 -11.55
C GLU A 71 24.78 -12.01 -12.68
N ALA A 72 25.64 -12.07 -13.70
CA ALA A 72 25.46 -12.88 -14.91
C ALA A 72 24.31 -12.47 -15.85
N GLY A 73 23.86 -11.21 -15.82
CA GLY A 73 22.93 -10.66 -16.84
C GLY A 73 21.47 -11.10 -16.69
N GLN A 74 21.10 -11.68 -15.55
CA GLN A 74 19.70 -11.99 -15.23
C GLN A 74 19.01 -10.80 -14.56
N TRP A 75 17.78 -10.51 -14.95
CA TRP A 75 16.96 -9.52 -14.25
C TRP A 75 16.72 -9.94 -12.79
N SER A 76 16.93 -9.02 -11.85
CA SER A 76 16.81 -9.29 -10.42
C SER A 76 16.32 -8.08 -9.63
N VAL A 77 15.71 -8.36 -8.48
CA VAL A 77 15.35 -7.35 -7.47
C VAL A 77 16.13 -7.65 -6.20
N LYS A 78 17.02 -6.74 -5.80
CA LYS A 78 17.78 -6.83 -4.54
C LYS A 78 17.30 -5.76 -3.57
N THR A 79 16.94 -6.16 -2.35
CA THR A 79 16.43 -5.23 -1.32
C THR A 79 17.35 -5.22 -0.10
N LYS A 80 17.69 -4.02 0.37
CA LYS A 80 18.28 -3.79 1.71
C LYS A 80 17.29 -2.98 2.53
N HIS A 81 17.16 -3.26 3.82
CA HIS A 81 16.27 -2.50 4.69
C HIS A 81 16.84 -2.33 6.09
N GLN A 82 16.35 -1.30 6.78
CA GLN A 82 16.60 -1.06 8.18
C GLN A 82 15.29 -0.64 8.85
N MET A 83 15.05 -1.17 10.05
CA MET A 83 13.91 -0.77 10.90
C MET A 83 14.38 0.22 11.97
N TYR A 84 13.47 1.14 12.31
CA TYR A 84 13.65 2.18 13.31
C TYR A 84 12.40 2.26 14.17
N SER A 85 12.57 2.39 15.48
CA SER A 85 11.46 2.59 16.41
C SER A 85 11.05 4.07 16.44
N ILE A 86 9.74 4.31 16.51
CA ILE A 86 9.18 5.66 16.63
C ILE A 86 9.14 6.04 18.11
N PRO A 87 9.73 7.17 18.52
CA PRO A 87 9.61 7.67 19.89
C PRO A 87 8.15 7.88 20.31
N GLU A 88 7.83 7.62 21.58
CA GLU A 88 6.45 7.68 22.10
C GLU A 88 5.84 9.10 22.06
N ASP A 89 6.69 10.10 22.31
CA ASP A 89 6.35 11.50 22.16
C ASP A 89 6.07 11.87 20.69
N ALA A 90 6.76 11.29 19.73
CA ALA A 90 6.46 11.48 18.30
C ALA A 90 5.16 10.78 17.87
N MET A 91 4.81 9.63 18.46
CA MET A 91 3.55 8.92 18.16
C MET A 91 2.30 9.69 18.60
N THR A 92 2.43 10.51 19.65
CA THR A 92 1.33 11.28 20.25
C THR A 92 1.47 12.80 20.07
N GLY A 93 2.58 13.22 19.46
CA GLY A 93 2.95 14.62 19.25
C GLY A 93 2.39 15.21 17.96
N THR A 94 3.02 16.29 17.49
CA THR A 94 2.58 16.97 16.27
C THR A 94 3.10 16.25 15.02
N ALA A 95 2.54 16.59 13.86
CA ALA A 95 3.00 16.03 12.59
C ALA A 95 4.47 16.37 12.32
N GLU A 96 4.95 17.53 12.77
CA GLU A 96 6.36 17.93 12.64
C GLU A 96 7.28 16.99 13.40
N MET A 97 6.93 16.58 14.62
CA MET A 97 7.75 15.68 15.45
C MET A 97 7.96 14.31 14.80
N LEU A 98 7.02 13.86 13.96
CA LEU A 98 7.16 12.60 13.22
C LEU A 98 8.09 12.73 12.00
N LEU A 99 8.28 13.96 11.49
CA LEU A 99 8.97 14.25 10.24
C LEU A 99 10.36 14.89 10.44
N THR A 100 10.77 15.17 11.68
CA THR A 100 12.07 15.77 12.07
C THR A 100 12.86 14.86 12.99
#